data_AF-A0A450SVC4-F1
#
_entry.id   AF-A0A450SVC4-F1
#
_cell.length_a   1.000
_cell.length_b   1.000
_cell.length_c   1.000
_cell.angle_alpha   90.00
_cell.angle_beta   90.00
_cell.angle_gamma   90.00
#
_symmetry.space_group_name_H-M   'P 1'
#
loop_
_entity.id
_entity.type
_entity.pdbx_description
1 polymer ?
#
loop_
_entity_poly.entity_id
_entity_poly.type
_entity_poly.pdbx_seq_one_letter_code
_entity_poly.pdbx_strand_id
1 'polypeptide(L)'
;MPITYDEFAITSRGGRAHNEDHYGLSELGSGFNDGSGCWVVADGLGGHSGGETASRIAVSNLLAHFKEKAGQRRFGIEEEALGAALKDTQSVIMARKEREPRFSQMYTTVVLLVTDGVMARWAHVGDSRLYYFHRGKIASQTEDHSVSYMLYRAGEIDRQQIRTHEDRNRLLRSLGARKSFQPEIAAEPVVLQPSDAFLLCTDGFWEYVLEKEMEADLAASETAEDWAKKMEHRVLARVRAKSHREHDNYTAITVRIKQKNVQSQERATMPEAKRCDKGHFYDPDKYAECPLCGGLLDTGMGKDIVEKDAPISHGKTIMMEFNPPVGWLVCTEGPDRGRDYPLFTHRNFIGRGTDAGIRITDSTVSRECHGIVSHDPVNNSFHLSLGQSRGMVFYKEKAVLTSVELSPYDTFRLGNTTLLFVPLCGQKFQWKELTS
;
A
#
# COMPACT_ATOMS: atom_id res chain seq x y z
N MET A 1 16.96 -1.43 -4.39
CA MET A 1 17.60 -0.82 -5.58
C MET A 1 16.88 0.48 -5.88
N PRO A 2 17.56 1.53 -6.36
CA PRO A 2 16.87 2.78 -6.68
C PRO A 2 15.83 2.55 -7.77
N ILE A 3 14.61 3.02 -7.52
CA ILE A 3 13.48 2.98 -8.46
C ILE A 3 13.27 4.35 -9.09
N THR A 4 12.56 4.38 -10.22
CA THR A 4 12.05 5.60 -10.85
C THR A 4 10.57 5.40 -11.20
N TYR A 5 9.87 6.51 -11.41
CA TYR A 5 8.46 6.51 -11.76
C TYR A 5 8.31 6.86 -13.24
N ASP A 6 7.64 5.98 -13.99
CA ASP A 6 7.09 6.33 -15.29
C ASP A 6 5.61 6.60 -15.08
N GLU A 7 5.18 7.83 -15.32
CA GLU A 7 3.87 8.30 -14.92
C GLU A 7 3.23 9.15 -16.01
N PHE A 8 1.92 9.08 -16.08
CA PHE A 8 1.13 9.83 -17.05
C PHE A 8 -0.25 10.11 -16.48
N ALA A 9 -0.81 11.25 -16.85
CA ALA A 9 -2.14 11.64 -16.43
C ALA A 9 -3.00 12.05 -17.63
N ILE A 10 -4.27 11.67 -17.57
CA ILE A 10 -5.31 12.06 -18.51
C ILE A 10 -6.41 12.73 -17.69
N THR A 11 -6.93 13.84 -18.19
CA THR A 11 -8.16 14.45 -17.68
C THR A 11 -8.99 14.97 -18.84
N SER A 12 -10.30 14.89 -18.72
CA SER A 12 -11.23 15.38 -19.72
C SER A 12 -12.55 15.74 -19.07
N ARG A 13 -13.17 16.82 -19.58
CA ARG A 13 -14.52 17.22 -19.16
C ARG A 13 -15.61 16.26 -19.62
N GLY A 14 -15.28 15.30 -20.49
CA GLY A 14 -16.28 14.41 -21.11
C GLY A 14 -17.36 15.19 -21.84
N GLY A 15 -18.62 14.84 -21.58
CA GLY A 15 -19.80 15.52 -22.13
C GLY A 15 -20.26 16.77 -21.38
N ARG A 16 -19.63 17.09 -20.25
CA ARG A 16 -20.03 18.19 -19.36
C ARG A 16 -19.54 19.56 -19.85
N ALA A 17 -20.13 20.63 -19.32
CA ALA A 17 -19.73 22.00 -19.63
C ALA A 17 -18.37 22.38 -19.01
N HIS A 18 -18.10 21.88 -17.80
CA HIS A 18 -16.90 22.13 -17.01
C HIS A 18 -16.25 20.81 -16.59
N ASN A 19 -14.96 20.87 -16.25
CA ASN A 19 -14.25 19.77 -15.62
C ASN A 19 -14.10 20.09 -14.13
N GLU A 20 -14.84 19.37 -13.28
CA GLU A 20 -14.78 19.48 -11.82
C GLU A 20 -13.74 18.49 -11.23
N ASP A 21 -13.19 17.57 -12.05
CA ASP A 21 -12.03 16.76 -11.68
C ASP A 21 -10.76 17.61 -11.61
N HIS A 22 -9.87 17.20 -10.70
CA HIS A 22 -8.51 17.70 -10.63
C HIS A 22 -7.52 16.58 -10.29
N TYR A 23 -6.28 16.74 -10.75
CA TYR A 23 -5.21 15.79 -10.45
C TYR A 23 -3.89 16.51 -10.23
N GLY A 24 -2.95 15.81 -9.58
CA GLY A 24 -1.63 16.31 -9.31
C GLY A 24 -0.60 15.19 -9.18
N LEU A 25 0.62 15.46 -9.64
CA LEU A 25 1.76 14.55 -9.62
C LEU A 25 2.95 15.27 -8.96
N SER A 26 3.78 14.56 -8.20
CA SER A 26 5.14 15.02 -7.84
C SER A 26 6.01 15.19 -9.09
N GLU A 27 7.11 15.95 -9.02
CA GLU A 27 7.93 16.31 -10.18
C GLU A 27 8.29 15.10 -11.06
N LEU A 28 8.04 15.24 -12.38
CA LEU A 28 8.03 14.13 -13.34
C LEU A 28 9.35 13.35 -13.37
N GLY A 29 9.26 12.02 -13.30
CA GLY A 29 10.33 11.08 -13.64
C GLY A 29 11.28 10.68 -12.50
N SER A 30 11.29 11.43 -11.39
CA SER A 30 12.08 11.11 -10.19
C SER A 30 11.28 11.14 -8.89
N GLY A 31 10.00 11.55 -8.96
CA GLY A 31 9.31 12.03 -7.77
C GLY A 31 9.95 13.32 -7.28
N PHE A 32 9.84 13.62 -5.99
CA PHE A 32 10.68 14.64 -5.38
C PHE A 32 12.15 14.20 -5.45
N ASN A 33 13.09 15.16 -5.44
CA ASN A 33 14.54 14.97 -5.72
C ASN A 33 15.28 13.90 -4.87
N ASP A 34 14.61 13.27 -3.91
CA ASP A 34 15.08 12.20 -3.03
C ASP A 34 14.50 10.80 -3.35
N GLY A 35 13.66 10.67 -4.39
CA GLY A 35 12.98 9.44 -4.77
C GLY A 35 11.61 9.24 -4.11
N SER A 36 11.17 10.15 -3.23
CA SER A 36 9.80 10.15 -2.70
C SER A 36 8.80 10.67 -3.75
N GLY A 37 7.51 10.41 -3.61
CA GLY A 37 6.50 10.78 -4.61
C GLY A 37 5.11 10.93 -4.04
N CYS A 38 4.28 11.71 -4.72
CA CYS A 38 2.90 12.01 -4.33
C CYS A 38 2.02 12.17 -5.57
N TRP A 39 0.92 11.43 -5.61
CA TRP A 39 -0.07 11.49 -6.69
C TRP A 39 -1.46 11.63 -6.10
N VAL A 40 -2.25 12.53 -6.66
CA VAL A 40 -3.59 12.84 -6.17
C VAL A 40 -4.57 12.93 -7.32
N VAL A 41 -5.73 12.30 -7.16
CA VAL A 41 -6.91 12.51 -8.00
C VAL A 41 -8.07 12.93 -7.10
N ALA A 42 -8.86 13.90 -7.55
CA ALA A 42 -10.03 14.38 -6.84
C ALA A 42 -11.15 14.71 -7.83
N ASP A 43 -12.34 14.14 -7.63
CA ASP A 43 -13.56 14.48 -8.35
C ASP A 43 -14.40 15.45 -7.52
N GLY A 44 -14.62 16.64 -8.07
CA GLY A 44 -15.33 17.74 -7.44
C GLY A 44 -16.85 17.61 -7.55
N LEU A 45 -17.53 17.89 -6.44
CA LEU A 45 -18.99 17.79 -6.31
C LEU A 45 -19.54 19.10 -5.74
N GLY A 46 -20.75 19.49 -6.15
CA GLY A 46 -21.42 20.67 -5.58
C GLY A 46 -21.93 21.71 -6.58
N GLY A 47 -21.85 21.42 -7.88
CA GLY A 47 -22.37 22.27 -8.95
C GLY A 47 -21.37 23.34 -9.38
N HIS A 48 -21.01 23.28 -10.67
CA HIS A 48 -20.18 24.20 -11.44
C HIS A 48 -18.92 24.68 -10.70
N SER A 49 -19.00 25.82 -10.02
CA SER A 49 -17.83 26.46 -9.39
C SER A 49 -17.42 25.83 -8.06
N GLY A 50 -18.34 25.15 -7.39
CA GLY A 50 -18.10 24.47 -6.11
C GLY A 50 -17.13 23.32 -6.26
N GLY A 51 -17.50 22.31 -7.07
CA GLY A 51 -16.71 21.10 -7.25
C GLY A 51 -15.29 21.38 -7.73
N GLU A 52 -15.14 22.17 -8.79
CA GLU A 52 -13.82 22.57 -9.32
C GLU A 52 -12.92 23.21 -8.25
N THR A 53 -13.50 24.06 -7.39
CA THR A 53 -12.73 24.70 -6.32
C THR A 53 -12.35 23.69 -5.23
N ALA A 54 -13.25 22.74 -4.90
CA ALA A 54 -12.99 21.70 -3.91
C ALA A 54 -11.82 20.80 -4.32
N SER A 55 -11.89 20.23 -5.53
CA SER A 55 -10.92 19.27 -6.05
C SER A 55 -9.56 19.92 -6.23
N ARG A 56 -9.52 21.16 -6.75
CA ARG A 56 -8.28 21.95 -6.84
C ARG A 56 -7.63 22.21 -5.49
N ILE A 57 -8.41 22.59 -4.47
CA ILE A 57 -7.87 22.80 -3.11
C ILE A 57 -7.32 21.49 -2.55
N ALA A 58 -8.05 20.38 -2.70
CA ALA A 58 -7.63 19.08 -2.18
C ALA A 58 -6.28 18.64 -2.75
N VAL A 59 -6.15 18.66 -4.08
CA VAL A 59 -4.92 18.29 -4.77
C VAL A 59 -3.77 19.22 -4.41
N SER A 60 -3.98 20.54 -4.49
CA SER A 60 -2.90 21.52 -4.26
C SER A 60 -2.35 21.44 -2.83
N ASN A 61 -3.24 21.29 -1.85
CA ASN A 61 -2.86 21.23 -0.44
C ASN A 61 -2.08 19.94 -0.13
N LEU A 62 -2.55 18.80 -0.63
CA LEU A 62 -1.88 17.51 -0.43
C LEU A 62 -0.50 17.47 -1.12
N LEU A 63 -0.40 17.97 -2.35
CA LEU A 63 0.89 18.07 -3.04
C LEU A 63 1.87 18.98 -2.28
N ALA A 64 1.42 20.15 -1.82
CA ALA A 64 2.26 21.06 -1.05
C ALA A 64 2.74 20.42 0.26
N HIS A 65 1.85 19.77 1.00
CA HIS A 65 2.17 19.09 2.27
C HIS A 65 3.27 18.04 2.09
N PHE A 66 3.18 17.19 1.06
CA PHE A 66 4.20 16.16 0.83
C PHE A 66 5.47 16.72 0.17
N LYS A 67 5.37 17.78 -0.63
CA LYS A 67 6.54 18.49 -1.17
C LYS A 67 7.39 19.11 -0.06
N GLU A 68 6.78 19.69 0.97
CA GLU A 68 7.49 20.25 2.12
C GLU A 68 8.21 19.17 2.95
N LYS A 69 7.68 17.94 2.95
CA LYS A 69 8.28 16.78 3.62
C LYS A 69 9.34 16.05 2.81
N ALA A 70 9.45 16.32 1.52
CA ALA A 70 10.50 15.76 0.68
C ALA A 70 11.89 16.14 1.24
N GLY A 71 12.80 15.17 1.25
CA GLY A 71 14.15 15.29 1.79
C GLY A 71 14.26 15.18 3.31
N GLN A 72 13.14 15.05 4.03
CA GLN A 72 13.14 14.87 5.48
C GLN A 72 13.32 13.38 5.84
N ARG A 73 13.90 13.11 7.02
CA ARG A 73 14.09 11.74 7.55
C ARG A 73 12.81 10.90 7.64
N ARG A 74 11.65 11.55 7.71
CA ARG A 74 10.32 10.92 7.69
C ARG A 74 9.47 11.63 6.66
N PHE A 75 9.39 11.06 5.46
CA PHE A 75 8.55 11.60 4.37
C PHE A 75 7.06 11.62 4.75
N GLY A 76 6.64 10.78 5.71
CA GLY A 76 5.28 10.75 6.21
C GLY A 76 4.41 9.72 5.51
N ILE A 77 4.92 8.51 5.26
CA ILE A 77 4.13 7.39 4.71
C ILE A 77 3.29 6.67 5.78
N GLU A 78 3.48 7.03 7.05
CA GLU A 78 2.76 6.48 8.19
C GLU A 78 1.28 6.89 8.16
N GLU A 79 0.41 6.05 8.72
CA GLU A 79 -1.05 6.26 8.71
C GLU A 79 -1.43 7.61 9.28
N GLU A 80 -0.83 7.98 10.41
CA GLU A 80 -1.08 9.24 11.09
C GLU A 80 -0.68 10.44 10.24
N ALA A 81 0.36 10.31 9.42
CA ALA A 81 0.84 11.37 8.55
C ALA A 81 -0.10 11.61 7.37
N LEU A 82 -0.61 10.55 6.73
CA LEU A 82 -1.65 10.66 5.69
C LEU A 82 -2.96 11.19 6.29
N GLY A 83 -3.36 10.66 7.45
CA GLY A 83 -4.55 11.09 8.17
C GLY A 83 -4.49 12.57 8.58
N ALA A 84 -3.33 13.05 9.01
CA ALA A 84 -3.11 14.47 9.32
C ALA A 84 -3.20 15.35 8.06
N ALA A 85 -2.58 14.93 6.95
CA ALA A 85 -2.63 15.66 5.68
C ALA A 85 -4.08 15.83 5.17
N LEU A 86 -4.89 14.77 5.27
CA LEU A 86 -6.30 14.79 4.88
C LEU A 86 -7.16 15.63 5.84
N LYS A 87 -6.90 15.59 7.15
CA LYS A 87 -7.58 16.45 8.14
C LYS A 87 -7.27 17.93 7.95
N ASP A 88 -6.02 18.25 7.62
CA ASP A 88 -5.63 19.62 7.28
C ASP A 88 -6.37 20.09 6.02
N THR A 89 -6.34 19.27 4.97
CA THR A 89 -7.04 19.53 3.70
C THR A 89 -8.55 19.74 3.91
N GLN A 90 -9.19 18.90 4.73
CA GLN A 90 -10.57 19.08 5.17
C GLN A 90 -10.78 20.45 5.83
N SER A 91 -9.87 20.87 6.72
CA SER A 91 -9.95 22.14 7.42
C SER A 91 -9.83 23.33 6.47
N VAL A 92 -8.95 23.27 5.47
CA VAL A 92 -8.80 24.29 4.43
C VAL A 92 -10.08 24.43 3.61
N ILE A 93 -10.66 23.31 3.16
CA ILE A 93 -11.93 23.30 2.44
C ILE A 93 -13.05 23.90 3.32
N MET A 94 -13.16 23.47 4.57
CA MET A 94 -14.20 23.97 5.48
C MET A 94 -14.07 25.48 5.74
N ALA A 95 -12.85 25.98 5.97
CA ALA A 95 -12.60 27.42 6.13
C ALA A 95 -12.98 28.21 4.87
N ARG A 96 -12.74 27.66 3.68
CA ARG A 96 -13.15 28.26 2.40
C ARG A 96 -14.67 28.36 2.27
N LYS A 97 -15.41 27.34 2.71
CA LYS A 97 -16.89 27.32 2.73
C LYS A 97 -17.46 28.35 3.70
N GLU A 98 -16.82 28.55 4.84
CA GLU A 98 -17.22 29.53 5.84
C GLU A 98 -16.99 30.98 5.40
N ARG A 99 -15.85 31.26 4.76
CA ARG A 99 -15.50 32.60 4.28
C ARG A 99 -16.35 33.06 3.09
N GLU A 100 -16.75 32.12 2.23
CA GLU A 100 -17.46 32.45 0.99
C GLU A 100 -18.69 31.55 0.82
N PRO A 101 -19.88 32.00 1.28
CA PRO A 101 -21.11 31.20 1.31
C PRO A 101 -21.54 30.62 -0.04
N ARG A 102 -21.12 31.22 -1.16
CA ARG A 102 -21.32 30.67 -2.52
C ARG A 102 -20.71 29.28 -2.72
N PHE A 103 -19.74 28.90 -1.88
CA PHE A 103 -19.11 27.58 -1.87
C PHE A 103 -19.65 26.67 -0.76
N SER A 104 -20.77 27.00 -0.14
CA SER A 104 -21.38 26.19 0.93
C SER A 104 -21.64 24.73 0.54
N GLN A 105 -21.79 24.44 -0.76
CA GLN A 105 -21.95 23.08 -1.29
C GLN A 105 -20.68 22.50 -1.95
N MET A 106 -19.50 23.06 -1.66
CA MET A 106 -18.22 22.55 -2.15
C MET A 106 -17.85 21.22 -1.47
N TYR A 107 -17.76 20.14 -2.25
CA TYR A 107 -17.32 18.81 -1.82
C TYR A 107 -16.40 18.21 -2.87
N THR A 108 -15.60 17.22 -2.49
CA THR A 108 -14.79 16.47 -3.46
C THR A 108 -14.50 15.08 -2.92
N THR A 109 -14.32 14.12 -3.82
CA THR A 109 -13.61 12.88 -3.51
C THR A 109 -12.11 13.16 -3.46
N VAL A 110 -11.34 12.21 -2.94
CA VAL A 110 -9.88 12.21 -3.07
C VAL A 110 -9.34 10.79 -3.06
N VAL A 111 -8.33 10.54 -3.88
CA VAL A 111 -7.43 9.39 -3.81
C VAL A 111 -6.01 9.93 -3.78
N LEU A 112 -5.24 9.51 -2.79
CA LEU A 112 -3.87 9.93 -2.53
C LEU A 112 -2.97 8.70 -2.55
N LEU A 113 -1.90 8.72 -3.33
CA LEU A 113 -0.80 7.76 -3.28
C LEU A 113 0.48 8.51 -2.89
N VAL A 114 1.20 7.99 -1.90
CA VAL A 114 2.50 8.53 -1.48
C VAL A 114 3.54 7.43 -1.39
N THR A 115 4.79 7.77 -1.67
CA THR A 115 5.93 6.86 -1.57
C THR A 115 7.15 7.58 -1.01
N ASP A 116 7.96 6.90 -0.22
CA ASP A 116 9.28 7.38 0.22
C ASP A 116 10.43 6.87 -0.68
N GLY A 117 10.10 6.24 -1.81
CA GLY A 117 11.06 5.60 -2.71
C GLY A 117 11.34 4.14 -2.40
N VAL A 118 10.84 3.62 -1.28
CA VAL A 118 10.97 2.22 -0.87
C VAL A 118 9.61 1.57 -0.66
N MET A 119 8.71 2.29 -0.01
CA MET A 119 7.36 1.85 0.28
C MET A 119 6.34 2.86 -0.23
N ALA A 120 5.19 2.35 -0.64
CA ALA A 120 4.04 3.18 -1.00
C ALA A 120 2.86 2.91 -0.07
N ARG A 121 2.09 3.96 0.20
CA ARG A 121 0.83 3.88 0.94
C ARG A 121 -0.18 4.83 0.30
N TRP A 122 -1.45 4.49 0.41
CA TRP A 122 -2.51 5.31 -0.16
C TRP A 122 -3.65 5.52 0.82
N ALA A 123 -4.45 6.52 0.52
CA ALA A 123 -5.67 6.86 1.24
C ALA A 123 -6.74 7.39 0.29
N HIS A 124 -8.00 7.24 0.65
CA HIS A 124 -9.11 7.77 -0.14
C HIS A 124 -10.30 8.24 0.70
N VAL A 125 -11.10 9.11 0.09
CA VAL A 125 -12.43 9.50 0.55
C VAL A 125 -13.33 9.62 -0.68
N GLY A 126 -14.34 8.77 -0.82
CA GLY A 126 -15.31 8.83 -1.91
C GLY A 126 -15.28 7.55 -2.73
N ASP A 127 -15.62 7.66 -4.01
CA ASP A 127 -15.69 6.56 -4.99
C ASP A 127 -14.71 6.74 -6.17
N SER A 128 -13.87 7.78 -6.14
CA SER A 128 -12.60 7.73 -6.89
C SER A 128 -11.77 6.56 -6.34
N ARG A 129 -11.04 5.86 -7.22
CA ARG A 129 -10.37 4.61 -6.89
C ARG A 129 -8.87 4.64 -7.09
N LEU A 130 -8.17 3.87 -6.24
CA LEU A 130 -6.83 3.38 -6.52
C LEU A 130 -6.86 1.88 -6.78
N TYR A 131 -6.12 1.46 -7.80
CA TYR A 131 -5.78 0.06 -8.09
C TYR A 131 -4.26 -0.10 -7.96
N TYR A 132 -3.83 -1.04 -7.13
CA TYR A 132 -2.43 -1.46 -7.03
C TYR A 132 -2.23 -2.76 -7.80
N PHE A 133 -1.26 -2.77 -8.71
CA PHE A 133 -0.90 -3.91 -9.53
C PHE A 133 0.46 -4.44 -9.08
N HIS A 134 0.50 -5.73 -8.75
CA HIS A 134 1.74 -6.46 -8.50
C HIS A 134 1.92 -7.51 -9.59
N ARG A 135 3.06 -7.50 -10.27
CA ARG A 135 3.37 -8.45 -11.38
C ARG A 135 2.27 -8.50 -12.44
N GLY A 136 1.72 -7.33 -12.78
CA GLY A 136 0.68 -7.18 -13.82
C GLY A 136 -0.73 -7.63 -13.40
N LYS A 137 -0.97 -7.94 -12.12
CA LYS A 137 -2.29 -8.31 -11.58
C LYS A 137 -2.74 -7.35 -10.51
N ILE A 138 -4.04 -7.07 -10.44
CA ILE A 138 -4.60 -6.24 -9.38
C ILE A 138 -4.45 -6.98 -8.05
N ALA A 139 -3.62 -6.43 -7.18
CA ALA A 139 -3.35 -6.95 -5.85
C ALA A 139 -4.21 -6.26 -4.79
N SER A 140 -4.55 -4.99 -5.00
CA SER A 140 -5.47 -4.24 -4.12
C SER A 140 -6.29 -3.22 -4.91
N GLN A 141 -7.47 -2.91 -4.39
CA GLN A 141 -8.36 -1.88 -4.88
C GLN A 141 -9.05 -1.21 -3.69
N THR A 142 -9.21 0.11 -3.73
CA THR A 142 -9.98 0.85 -2.72
C THR A 142 -11.47 0.49 -2.74
N GLU A 143 -12.10 0.53 -1.58
CA GLU A 143 -13.52 0.28 -1.38
C GLU A 143 -14.32 1.59 -1.45
N ASP A 144 -15.31 1.68 -2.33
CA ASP A 144 -16.02 2.95 -2.53
C ASP A 144 -16.83 3.35 -1.29
N HIS A 145 -16.79 4.63 -0.95
CA HIS A 145 -17.68 5.20 0.04
C HIS A 145 -19.03 5.60 -0.57
N SER A 146 -19.72 4.68 -1.24
CA SER A 146 -21.00 4.90 -1.93
C SER A 146 -22.11 3.97 -1.46
N VAL A 147 -23.37 4.33 -1.74
CA VAL A 147 -24.55 3.52 -1.41
C VAL A 147 -24.52 2.17 -2.14
N SER A 148 -24.21 2.17 -3.44
CA SER A 148 -24.13 0.92 -4.23
C SER A 148 -23.08 -0.04 -3.69
N TYR A 149 -21.94 0.47 -3.23
CA TYR A 149 -20.90 -0.36 -2.62
C TYR A 149 -21.34 -0.96 -1.27
N MET A 150 -22.08 -0.19 -0.45
CA MET A 150 -22.67 -0.72 0.78
C MET A 150 -23.70 -1.83 0.51
N LEU A 151 -24.52 -1.70 -0.54
CA LEU A 151 -25.45 -2.74 -0.97
C LEU A 151 -24.71 -4.02 -1.41
N TYR A 152 -23.61 -3.85 -2.15
CA TYR A 152 -22.74 -4.98 -2.50
C TYR A 152 -22.16 -5.65 -1.26
N ARG A 153 -21.64 -4.88 -0.30
CA ARG A 153 -21.12 -5.42 0.97
C ARG A 153 -22.17 -6.14 1.81
N ALA A 154 -23.44 -5.72 1.70
CA ALA A 154 -24.57 -6.37 2.35
C ALA A 154 -25.03 -7.65 1.62
N GLY A 155 -24.50 -7.94 0.42
CA GLY A 155 -24.91 -9.08 -0.41
C GLY A 155 -26.20 -8.86 -1.18
N GLU A 156 -26.70 -7.62 -1.26
CA GLU A 156 -27.95 -7.25 -1.94
C GLU A 156 -27.78 -7.12 -3.46
N ILE A 157 -26.56 -6.80 -3.90
CA ILE A 157 -26.19 -6.74 -5.32
C ILE A 157 -24.81 -7.40 -5.53
N ASP A 158 -24.59 -7.92 -6.74
CA ASP A 158 -23.30 -8.39 -7.19
C ASP A 158 -22.34 -7.22 -7.45
N ARG A 159 -21.03 -7.48 -7.34
CA ARG A 159 -19.98 -6.49 -7.58
C ARG A 159 -20.08 -5.82 -8.95
N GLN A 160 -20.48 -6.57 -9.97
CA GLN A 160 -20.64 -6.05 -11.34
C GLN A 160 -21.80 -5.05 -11.45
N GLN A 161 -22.83 -5.20 -10.62
CA GLN A 161 -24.01 -4.34 -10.63
C GLN A 161 -23.73 -2.94 -10.08
N ILE A 162 -22.65 -2.74 -9.30
CA ILE A 162 -22.22 -1.42 -8.80
C ILE A 162 -22.11 -0.40 -9.94
N ARG A 163 -21.53 -0.81 -11.07
CA ARG A 163 -21.27 0.03 -12.26
C ARG A 163 -22.54 0.54 -12.95
N THR A 164 -23.66 -0.16 -12.76
CA THR A 164 -24.94 0.15 -13.42
C THR A 164 -26.03 0.52 -12.42
N HIS A 165 -25.71 0.57 -11.12
CA HIS A 165 -26.69 0.86 -10.08
C HIS A 165 -27.15 2.32 -10.15
N GLU A 166 -28.43 2.58 -9.83
CA GLU A 166 -29.00 3.93 -9.85
C GLU A 166 -28.36 4.84 -8.79
N ASP A 167 -28.19 4.32 -7.58
CA ASP A 167 -27.55 5.03 -6.45
C ASP A 167 -26.01 5.01 -6.49
N ARG A 168 -25.38 4.69 -7.62
CA ARG A 168 -23.91 4.54 -7.66
C ARG A 168 -23.16 5.84 -7.32
N ASN A 169 -23.69 6.99 -7.76
CA ASN A 169 -23.12 8.32 -7.50
C ASN A 169 -23.57 8.89 -6.12
N ARG A 170 -24.30 8.13 -5.29
CA ARG A 170 -24.65 8.58 -3.93
C ARG A 170 -23.52 8.27 -2.97
N LEU A 171 -22.67 9.27 -2.75
CA LEU A 171 -21.58 9.21 -1.79
C LEU A 171 -22.06 9.27 -0.33
N LEU A 172 -21.41 8.47 0.49
CA LEU A 172 -21.54 8.43 1.95
C LEU A 172 -20.43 9.23 2.65
N ARG A 173 -19.26 9.39 2.01
CA ARG A 173 -18.13 10.15 2.53
C ARG A 173 -17.51 11.02 1.44
N SER A 174 -17.18 12.26 1.77
CA SER A 174 -16.48 13.20 0.89
C SER A 174 -15.68 14.21 1.73
N LEU A 175 -14.67 14.83 1.13
CA LEU A 175 -14.08 16.05 1.66
C LEU A 175 -15.10 17.20 1.57
N GLY A 176 -15.01 18.13 2.52
CA GLY A 176 -15.95 19.24 2.69
C GLY A 176 -17.24 18.90 3.43
N ALA A 177 -17.45 17.63 3.81
CA ALA A 177 -18.57 17.19 4.64
C ALA A 177 -18.19 17.17 6.13
N ARG A 178 -18.93 17.90 6.99
CA ARG A 178 -18.58 18.01 8.42
C ARG A 178 -18.77 16.70 9.19
N LYS A 179 -19.85 15.97 8.92
CA LYS A 179 -20.26 14.79 9.72
C LYS A 179 -19.75 13.46 9.18
N SER A 180 -19.41 13.39 7.90
CA SER A 180 -19.04 12.14 7.21
C SER A 180 -17.59 12.13 6.71
N PHE A 181 -16.76 13.09 7.12
CA PHE A 181 -15.34 13.05 6.82
C PHE A 181 -14.65 11.96 7.65
N GLN A 182 -14.33 10.85 7.00
CA GLN A 182 -13.52 9.77 7.54
C GLN A 182 -12.70 9.18 6.39
N PRO A 183 -11.40 9.51 6.29
CA PRO A 183 -10.55 8.89 5.29
C PRO A 183 -10.30 7.43 5.62
N GLU A 184 -10.23 6.63 4.57
CA GLU A 184 -9.74 5.26 4.65
C GLU A 184 -8.29 5.24 4.15
N ILE A 185 -7.42 4.60 4.92
CA ILE A 185 -5.99 4.55 4.66
C ILE A 185 -5.64 3.07 4.57
N ALA A 186 -4.84 2.68 3.57
CA ALA A 186 -4.36 1.30 3.44
C ALA A 186 -3.72 0.86 4.77
N ALA A 187 -4.11 -0.29 5.32
CA ALA A 187 -3.67 -0.72 6.66
C ALA A 187 -2.14 -0.88 6.75
N GLU A 188 -1.51 -1.39 5.70
CA GLU A 188 -0.07 -1.57 5.63
C GLU A 188 0.48 -0.90 4.36
N PRO A 189 1.66 -0.26 4.43
CA PRO A 189 2.38 0.15 3.23
C PRO A 189 2.87 -1.07 2.45
N VAL A 190 3.01 -0.91 1.14
CA VAL A 190 3.57 -1.94 0.25
C VAL A 190 5.02 -1.61 -0.07
N VAL A 191 5.90 -2.60 -0.04
CA VAL A 191 7.29 -2.43 -0.51
C VAL A 191 7.28 -2.42 -2.03
N LEU A 192 7.76 -1.33 -2.61
CA LEU A 192 7.78 -1.15 -4.06
C LEU A 192 8.74 -2.12 -4.73
N GLN A 193 8.23 -2.85 -5.72
CA GLN A 193 9.02 -3.73 -6.57
C GLN A 193 9.05 -3.19 -8.01
N PRO A 194 10.14 -3.42 -8.76
CA PRO A 194 10.10 -3.25 -10.21
C PRO A 194 8.95 -4.06 -10.80
N SER A 195 8.21 -3.49 -11.74
CA SER A 195 6.97 -4.03 -12.34
C SER A 195 5.70 -3.83 -11.52
N ASP A 196 5.77 -3.21 -10.35
CA ASP A 196 4.57 -2.69 -9.69
C ASP A 196 4.01 -1.50 -10.49
N ALA A 197 2.69 -1.34 -10.43
CA ALA A 197 2.02 -0.20 -11.03
C ALA A 197 0.82 0.24 -10.18
N PHE A 198 0.42 1.49 -10.35
CA PHE A 198 -0.73 2.09 -9.70
C PHE A 198 -1.59 2.81 -10.74
N LEU A 199 -2.91 2.70 -10.59
CA LEU A 199 -3.89 3.49 -11.31
C LEU A 199 -4.74 4.24 -10.30
N LEU A 200 -4.72 5.57 -10.33
CA LEU A 200 -5.67 6.41 -9.61
C LEU A 200 -6.67 6.95 -10.64
N CYS A 201 -7.97 6.90 -10.37
CA CYS A 201 -8.96 7.36 -11.34
C CYS A 201 -10.31 7.73 -10.73
N THR A 202 -11.02 8.64 -11.40
CA THR A 202 -12.40 9.03 -11.06
C THR A 202 -13.41 8.04 -11.65
N ASP A 203 -14.67 8.13 -11.23
CA ASP A 203 -15.77 7.26 -11.66
C ASP A 203 -16.01 7.32 -13.17
N GLY A 204 -15.99 8.50 -13.78
CA GLY A 204 -16.13 8.65 -15.23
C GLY A 204 -15.03 7.96 -16.05
N PHE A 205 -13.94 7.52 -15.40
CA PHE A 205 -12.95 6.62 -15.99
C PHE A 205 -13.22 5.16 -15.63
N TRP A 206 -13.20 4.82 -14.33
CA TRP A 206 -13.24 3.42 -13.94
C TRP A 206 -14.55 2.76 -14.33
N GLU A 207 -15.69 3.47 -14.40
CA GLU A 207 -16.99 2.93 -14.83
C GLU A 207 -16.93 2.25 -16.20
N TYR A 208 -16.07 2.74 -17.08
CA TYR A 208 -15.97 2.30 -18.47
C TYR A 208 -14.81 1.36 -18.72
N VAL A 209 -13.92 1.10 -17.76
CA VAL A 209 -12.79 0.19 -17.92
C VAL A 209 -12.91 -0.92 -16.90
N LEU A 210 -12.99 -2.17 -17.35
CA LEU A 210 -13.08 -3.32 -16.46
C LEU A 210 -11.70 -3.70 -15.94
N GLU A 211 -11.66 -4.30 -14.76
CA GLU A 211 -10.42 -4.67 -14.05
C GLU A 211 -9.53 -5.59 -14.91
N LYS A 212 -10.14 -6.54 -15.63
CA LYS A 212 -9.42 -7.41 -16.57
C LYS A 212 -8.84 -6.68 -17.77
N GLU A 213 -9.47 -5.58 -18.18
CA GLU A 213 -8.95 -4.74 -19.26
C GLU A 213 -7.81 -3.87 -18.77
N MET A 214 -7.88 -3.37 -17.53
CA MET A 214 -6.75 -2.66 -16.90
C MET A 214 -5.50 -3.55 -16.85
N GLU A 215 -5.64 -4.81 -16.42
CA GLU A 215 -4.56 -5.80 -16.42
C GLU A 215 -4.04 -6.09 -17.84
N ALA A 216 -4.95 -6.25 -18.81
CA ALA A 216 -4.58 -6.55 -20.19
C ALA A 216 -3.85 -5.39 -20.86
N ASP A 217 -4.33 -4.16 -20.67
CA ASP A 217 -3.72 -2.96 -21.21
C ASP A 217 -2.38 -2.68 -20.54
N LEU A 218 -2.23 -2.95 -19.24
CA LEU A 218 -0.95 -2.85 -18.54
C LEU A 218 0.07 -3.83 -19.15
N ALA A 219 -0.32 -5.09 -19.36
CA ALA A 219 0.54 -6.11 -19.95
C ALA A 219 0.93 -5.78 -21.41
N ALA A 220 0.05 -5.10 -22.14
CA ALA A 220 0.26 -4.71 -23.54
C ALA A 220 0.99 -3.36 -23.70
N SER A 221 1.50 -2.75 -22.63
CA SER A 221 2.08 -1.41 -22.67
C SER A 221 3.51 -1.37 -22.17
N GLU A 222 4.33 -0.52 -22.79
CA GLU A 222 5.74 -0.29 -22.39
C GLU A 222 5.90 0.94 -21.50
N THR A 223 5.01 1.92 -21.64
CA THR A 223 5.01 3.16 -20.85
C THR A 223 3.71 3.34 -20.06
N ALA A 224 3.71 4.26 -19.10
CA ALA A 224 2.51 4.68 -18.40
C ALA A 224 1.53 5.39 -19.34
N GLU A 225 2.05 6.26 -20.22
CA GLU A 225 1.25 6.94 -21.25
C GLU A 225 0.51 5.97 -22.17
N ASP A 226 1.20 4.95 -22.67
CA ASP A 226 0.62 3.95 -23.56
C ASP A 226 -0.48 3.14 -22.83
N TRP A 227 -0.24 2.78 -21.57
CA TRP A 227 -1.24 2.12 -20.73
C TRP A 227 -2.49 3.00 -20.54
N ALA A 228 -2.31 4.27 -20.19
CA ALA A 228 -3.40 5.22 -19.99
C ALA A 228 -4.21 5.44 -21.27
N LYS A 229 -3.55 5.62 -22.42
CA LYS A 229 -4.20 5.85 -23.72
C LYS A 229 -4.99 4.64 -24.21
N LYS A 230 -4.49 3.41 -23.99
CA LYS A 230 -5.26 2.19 -24.30
C LYS A 230 -6.55 2.11 -23.49
N MET A 231 -6.49 2.42 -22.20
CA MET A 231 -7.68 2.47 -21.35
C MET A 231 -8.63 3.60 -21.76
N GLU A 232 -8.11 4.80 -22.06
CA GLU A 232 -8.91 5.93 -22.53
C GLU A 232 -9.65 5.60 -23.85
N HIS A 233 -9.00 4.88 -24.78
CA HIS A 233 -9.67 4.41 -25.99
C HIS A 233 -10.91 3.56 -25.69
N ARG A 234 -10.89 2.74 -24.63
CA ARG A 234 -12.06 1.96 -24.19
C ARG A 234 -13.15 2.85 -23.60
N VAL A 235 -12.78 3.85 -22.81
CA VAL A 235 -13.70 4.88 -22.30
C VAL A 235 -14.42 5.54 -23.48
N LEU A 236 -13.67 6.10 -24.42
CA LEU A 236 -14.20 6.80 -25.59
C LEU A 236 -15.06 5.89 -26.48
N ALA A 237 -14.70 4.63 -26.65
CA ALA A 237 -15.48 3.67 -27.43
C ALA A 237 -16.85 3.39 -26.79
N ARG A 238 -16.89 3.19 -25.47
CA ARG A 238 -18.13 2.90 -24.72
C ARG A 238 -19.02 4.11 -24.54
N VAL A 239 -18.44 5.30 -24.40
CA VAL A 239 -19.17 6.57 -24.34
C VAL A 239 -19.91 6.84 -25.65
N ARG A 240 -19.27 6.64 -26.80
CA ARG A 240 -19.92 6.78 -28.11
C ARG A 240 -21.13 5.86 -28.25
N ALA A 241 -21.10 4.67 -27.65
CA ALA A 241 -22.20 3.72 -27.69
C ALA A 241 -23.39 4.12 -26.78
N LYS A 242 -23.20 4.96 -25.76
CA LYS A 242 -24.20 5.31 -24.75
C LYS A 242 -24.76 6.74 -24.81
N SER A 243 -24.36 7.56 -25.80
CA SER A 243 -24.60 9.02 -25.92
C SER A 243 -23.52 9.87 -25.21
N HIS A 244 -22.79 10.66 -26.00
CA HIS A 244 -21.67 11.49 -25.53
C HIS A 244 -22.08 12.58 -24.52
N ARG A 245 -23.36 12.99 -24.48
CA ARG A 245 -23.81 14.09 -23.60
C ARG A 245 -23.97 13.68 -22.14
N GLU A 246 -23.99 12.38 -21.86
CA GLU A 246 -24.19 11.84 -20.51
C GLU A 246 -22.87 11.39 -19.86
N HIS A 247 -21.76 11.48 -20.58
CA HIS A 247 -20.46 11.10 -20.03
C HIS A 247 -19.94 12.15 -19.07
N ASP A 248 -19.54 11.70 -17.89
CA ASP A 248 -19.01 12.55 -16.85
C ASP A 248 -17.60 13.06 -17.14
N ASN A 249 -17.10 13.92 -16.26
CA ASN A 249 -15.67 14.16 -16.16
C ASN A 249 -14.94 12.85 -15.93
N TYR A 250 -13.75 12.70 -16.52
CA TYR A 250 -12.93 11.54 -16.25
C TYR A 250 -11.48 11.94 -16.14
N THR A 251 -10.82 11.33 -15.16
CA THR A 251 -9.42 11.59 -14.85
C THR A 251 -8.76 10.31 -14.40
N ALA A 252 -7.53 10.08 -14.87
CA ALA A 252 -6.72 8.94 -14.48
C ALA A 252 -5.24 9.32 -14.41
N ILE A 253 -4.55 8.77 -13.40
CA ILE A 253 -3.10 8.77 -13.29
C ILE A 253 -2.64 7.32 -13.33
N THR A 254 -1.75 7.01 -14.26
CA THR A 254 -1.01 5.74 -14.30
C THR A 254 0.40 5.97 -13.80
N VAL A 255 0.87 5.15 -12.87
CA VAL A 255 2.24 5.18 -12.33
C VAL A 255 2.84 3.78 -12.44
N ARG A 256 4.01 3.65 -13.07
CA ARG A 256 4.76 2.40 -13.22
C ARG A 256 6.09 2.52 -12.49
N ILE A 257 6.39 1.53 -11.67
CA ILE A 257 7.65 1.43 -10.94
C ILE A 257 8.68 0.79 -11.84
N LYS A 258 9.67 1.59 -12.24
CA LYS A 258 10.82 1.16 -13.04
C LYS A 258 12.05 1.05 -12.17
N GLN A 259 12.97 0.19 -12.59
CA GLN A 259 14.30 0.15 -12.01
C GLN A 259 15.10 1.33 -12.58
N LYS A 260 15.78 2.10 -11.71
CA LYS A 260 16.66 3.17 -12.16
C LYS A 260 17.83 2.54 -12.93
N ASN A 261 17.92 2.79 -14.23
CA ASN A 261 19.10 2.41 -15.01
C ASN A 261 20.29 3.27 -14.53
N VAL A 262 21.21 2.66 -13.78
CA VAL A 262 22.44 3.34 -13.32
C VAL A 262 23.45 3.55 -14.47
N GLN A 263 23.12 3.17 -15.70
CA GLN A 263 23.94 3.41 -16.89
C GLN A 263 23.42 4.62 -17.65
N SER A 264 23.89 5.84 -17.34
CA SER A 264 24.09 6.93 -18.33
C SER A 264 24.37 8.33 -17.77
N GLN A 265 24.47 8.56 -16.46
CA GLN A 265 24.98 9.85 -15.95
C GLN A 265 25.99 9.65 -14.82
N GLU A 266 27.15 10.28 -15.04
CA GLU A 266 28.33 10.37 -14.16
C GLU A 266 29.26 9.15 -14.11
N ARG A 267 29.94 8.88 -15.23
CA ARG A 267 31.39 8.61 -15.16
C ARG A 267 32.10 9.91 -14.75
N ALA A 268 31.97 10.32 -13.50
CA ALA A 268 33.09 10.94 -12.83
C ALA A 268 33.96 9.76 -12.38
N THR A 269 35.13 9.60 -12.99
CA THR A 269 36.14 8.63 -12.57
C THR A 269 36.40 8.82 -11.07
N MET A 270 35.92 7.88 -10.25
CA MET A 270 36.48 7.71 -8.91
C MET A 270 37.97 7.38 -9.09
N PRO A 271 38.89 8.08 -8.42
CA PRO A 271 40.29 7.69 -8.46
C PRO A 271 40.43 6.26 -7.96
N GLU A 272 41.20 5.44 -8.67
CA GLU A 272 41.46 4.05 -8.30
C GLU A 272 42.09 4.01 -6.91
N ALA A 273 41.36 3.48 -5.94
CA ALA A 273 41.88 3.31 -4.58
C ALA A 273 43.11 2.39 -4.62
N LYS A 274 44.25 2.90 -4.17
CA LYS A 274 45.50 2.14 -4.11
C LYS A 274 45.47 1.21 -2.91
N ARG A 275 45.83 -0.05 -3.10
CA ARG A 275 46.01 -1.02 -2.02
C ARG A 275 47.45 -0.98 -1.51
N CYS A 276 47.66 -0.81 -0.21
CA CYS A 276 48.99 -0.88 0.40
C CYS A 276 49.40 -2.33 0.69
N ASP A 277 50.67 -2.54 1.07
CA ASP A 277 51.23 -3.88 1.36
C ASP A 277 50.56 -4.59 2.54
N LYS A 278 49.93 -3.84 3.46
CA LYS A 278 49.12 -4.38 4.58
C LYS A 278 47.65 -4.62 4.20
N GLY A 279 47.27 -4.34 2.95
CA GLY A 279 45.97 -4.67 2.40
C GLY A 279 44.89 -3.59 2.54
N HIS A 280 45.22 -2.41 3.05
CA HIS A 280 44.28 -1.28 3.15
C HIS A 280 44.15 -0.54 1.81
N PHE A 281 42.94 -0.07 1.52
CA PHE A 281 42.67 0.79 0.37
C PHE A 281 42.69 2.26 0.79
N TYR A 282 43.37 3.10 0.02
CA TYR A 282 43.41 4.53 0.25
C TYR A 282 43.43 5.29 -1.09
N ASP A 283 42.93 6.51 -1.06
CA ASP A 283 42.90 7.41 -2.21
C ASP A 283 44.30 8.06 -2.39
N PRO A 284 45.05 7.73 -3.47
CA PRO A 284 46.39 8.26 -3.68
C PRO A 284 46.41 9.75 -4.02
N ASP A 285 45.29 10.33 -4.45
CA ASP A 285 45.17 11.77 -4.72
C ASP A 285 44.99 12.57 -3.42
N LYS A 286 44.44 11.94 -2.37
CA LYS A 286 44.29 12.54 -1.03
C LYS A 286 45.44 12.26 -0.09
N TYR A 287 46.08 11.09 -0.20
CA TYR A 287 47.12 10.65 0.72
C TYR A 287 48.30 10.08 -0.05
N ALA A 288 49.49 10.66 0.14
CA ALA A 288 50.72 10.14 -0.48
C ALA A 288 51.07 8.72 0.00
N GLU A 289 50.68 8.39 1.24
CA GLU A 289 50.90 7.09 1.87
C GLU A 289 49.64 6.61 2.59
N CYS A 290 49.55 5.31 2.87
CA CYS A 290 48.37 4.70 3.50
C CYS A 290 48.14 5.26 4.92
N PRO A 291 47.06 6.03 5.18
CA PRO A 291 46.82 6.67 6.47
C PRO A 291 46.53 5.67 7.59
N LEU A 292 46.04 4.47 7.24
CA LEU A 292 45.78 3.36 8.17
C LEU A 292 47.06 2.67 8.65
N CYS A 293 48.16 2.76 7.88
CA CYS A 293 49.44 2.18 8.28
C CYS A 293 50.26 3.13 9.17
N GLY A 294 49.98 4.44 9.08
CA GLY A 294 50.59 5.50 9.90
C GLY A 294 49.90 5.73 11.25
N GLY A 295 48.90 4.92 11.62
CA GLY A 295 48.34 4.87 12.97
C GLY A 295 47.24 5.88 13.29
N LEU A 296 46.50 6.42 12.30
CA LEU A 296 45.48 7.43 12.61
C LEU A 296 44.03 6.94 12.78
N LEU A 297 43.70 5.68 12.51
CA LEU A 297 42.33 5.18 12.68
C LEU A 297 42.35 3.70 13.12
N ASP A 298 42.06 3.49 14.41
CA ASP A 298 41.78 2.19 14.99
C ASP A 298 40.27 1.92 14.91
N THR A 299 39.86 1.05 14.00
CA THR A 299 38.56 0.36 14.09
C THR A 299 38.77 -1.07 13.64
N GLY A 300 38.85 -1.97 14.61
CA GLY A 300 39.08 -3.39 14.42
C GLY A 300 37.90 -4.17 13.83
N MET A 301 38.24 -5.41 13.45
CA MET A 301 37.39 -6.55 13.05
C MET A 301 36.85 -6.48 11.61
N GLY A 302 37.22 -7.33 10.63
CA GLY A 302 37.50 -8.78 10.63
C GLY A 302 36.27 -9.50 10.02
N LYS A 303 36.25 -9.83 8.70
CA LYS A 303 36.50 -11.17 8.08
C LYS A 303 35.53 -12.27 8.57
N ASP A 304 34.77 -13.05 7.78
CA ASP A 304 34.89 -13.63 6.42
C ASP A 304 33.47 -13.92 5.79
N ILE A 305 33.16 -13.73 4.49
CA ILE A 305 33.15 -14.64 3.29
C ILE A 305 32.44 -16.02 3.56
N VAL A 306 31.42 -16.53 2.84
CA VAL A 306 31.40 -17.14 1.46
C VAL A 306 29.96 -17.52 1.01
N GLU A 307 29.69 -17.38 -0.30
CA GLU A 307 28.51 -17.80 -1.10
C GLU A 307 28.30 -19.33 -1.26
N LYS A 308 27.08 -19.77 -1.63
CA LYS A 308 26.85 -20.74 -2.74
C LYS A 308 25.37 -20.91 -3.15
N ASP A 309 25.16 -21.03 -4.47
CA ASP A 309 23.95 -21.24 -5.30
C ASP A 309 23.16 -22.53 -4.97
N ALA A 310 21.93 -22.89 -5.42
CA ALA A 310 20.96 -22.56 -6.51
C ALA A 310 19.58 -23.24 -6.14
N PRO A 311 18.50 -23.35 -6.96
CA PRO A 311 18.14 -22.71 -8.23
C PRO A 311 16.75 -22.01 -8.23
N ILE A 312 16.51 -21.19 -9.26
CA ILE A 312 15.23 -20.58 -9.61
C ILE A 312 14.42 -21.58 -10.46
N SER A 313 13.17 -21.88 -10.06
CA SER A 313 12.20 -22.58 -10.91
C SER A 313 11.02 -21.67 -11.27
N HIS A 314 10.57 -21.82 -12.51
CA HIS A 314 9.71 -20.91 -13.26
C HIS A 314 8.26 -20.86 -12.77
N GLY A 315 7.64 -19.69 -12.99
CA GLY A 315 6.31 -19.34 -12.54
C GLY A 315 5.16 -20.20 -13.07
N LYS A 316 4.10 -20.22 -12.27
CA LYS A 316 2.73 -20.47 -12.71
C LYS A 316 1.82 -19.36 -12.19
N THR A 317 0.89 -18.96 -13.05
CA THR A 317 -0.23 -18.04 -12.89
C THR A 317 -0.99 -18.26 -11.57
N ILE A 318 -1.20 -17.21 -10.77
CA ILE A 318 -1.99 -17.28 -9.53
C ILE A 318 -3.39 -16.70 -9.77
N MET A 319 -4.41 -17.56 -9.66
CA MET A 319 -5.82 -17.21 -9.45
C MET A 319 -5.97 -16.60 -8.04
N MET A 320 -6.89 -15.64 -7.82
CA MET A 320 -7.17 -15.09 -6.48
C MET A 320 -7.25 -16.23 -5.45
N GLU A 321 -6.27 -16.32 -4.55
CA GLU A 321 -6.10 -17.50 -3.70
C GLU A 321 -7.09 -17.44 -2.54
N PHE A 322 -7.97 -18.44 -2.51
CA PHE A 322 -8.66 -18.90 -1.32
C PHE A 322 -7.61 -19.15 -0.21
N ASN A 323 -7.68 -18.38 0.90
CA ASN A 323 -6.77 -18.51 2.05
C ASN A 323 -7.51 -19.14 3.25
N PRO A 324 -7.69 -20.47 3.27
CA PRO A 324 -8.44 -21.12 4.31
C PRO A 324 -7.64 -21.21 5.63
N PRO A 325 -8.34 -21.33 6.77
CA PRO A 325 -7.67 -21.47 8.06
C PRO A 325 -6.89 -22.79 8.12
N VAL A 326 -5.65 -22.75 8.59
CA VAL A 326 -4.77 -23.92 8.77
C VAL A 326 -4.74 -24.42 10.22
N GLY A 327 -5.42 -23.74 11.13
CA GLY A 327 -5.58 -24.11 12.53
C GLY A 327 -6.21 -22.99 13.34
N TRP A 328 -6.21 -23.12 14.66
CA TRP A 328 -6.73 -22.11 15.59
C TRP A 328 -5.84 -21.96 16.81
N LEU A 329 -5.90 -20.77 17.40
CA LEU A 329 -5.55 -20.54 18.79
C LEU A 329 -6.83 -20.37 19.59
N VAL A 330 -6.93 -21.06 20.72
CA VAL A 330 -8.07 -20.93 21.64
C VAL A 330 -7.56 -20.35 22.94
N CYS A 331 -8.14 -19.23 23.38
CA CYS A 331 -7.80 -18.62 24.64
C CYS A 331 -8.37 -19.42 25.81
N THR A 332 -7.50 -20.04 26.62
CA THR A 332 -7.91 -20.86 27.77
C THR A 332 -7.89 -20.10 29.08
N GLU A 333 -7.09 -19.04 29.17
CA GLU A 333 -6.94 -18.16 30.33
C GLU A 333 -6.68 -16.72 29.88
N GLY A 334 -7.15 -15.75 30.69
CA GLY A 334 -7.05 -14.32 30.39
C GLY A 334 -8.39 -13.68 29.99
N PRO A 335 -8.39 -12.39 29.63
CA PRO A 335 -9.62 -11.62 29.35
C PRO A 335 -10.46 -12.14 28.18
N ASP A 336 -9.83 -12.79 27.20
CA ASP A 336 -10.50 -13.38 26.02
C ASP A 336 -10.85 -14.86 26.21
N ARG A 337 -10.88 -15.38 27.44
CA ARG A 337 -11.10 -16.82 27.70
C ARG A 337 -12.34 -17.34 26.96
N GLY A 338 -12.16 -18.43 26.22
CA GLY A 338 -13.19 -19.08 25.39
C GLY A 338 -13.22 -18.59 23.94
N ARG A 339 -12.49 -17.53 23.59
CA ARG A 339 -12.40 -17.03 22.22
C ARG A 339 -11.41 -17.84 21.39
N ASP A 340 -11.78 -18.11 20.15
CA ASP A 340 -10.91 -18.71 19.13
C ASP A 340 -10.40 -17.67 18.14
N TYR A 341 -9.24 -17.96 17.54
CA TYR A 341 -8.59 -17.15 16.53
C TYR A 341 -8.09 -18.05 15.40
N PRO A 342 -8.58 -17.87 14.17
CA PRO A 342 -8.11 -18.66 13.03
C PRO A 342 -6.65 -18.31 12.71
N LEU A 343 -5.87 -19.35 12.42
CA LEU A 343 -4.52 -19.25 11.87
C LEU A 343 -4.58 -19.44 10.36
N PHE A 344 -3.84 -18.65 9.62
CA PHE A 344 -3.71 -18.73 8.18
C PHE A 344 -2.29 -19.11 7.78
N THR A 345 -2.10 -19.42 6.50
CA THR A 345 -0.76 -19.69 5.95
C THR A 345 0.15 -18.48 6.16
N HIS A 346 1.45 -18.72 6.35
CA HIS A 346 2.46 -17.72 6.68
C HIS A 346 2.39 -17.22 8.14
N ARG A 347 2.65 -15.94 8.37
CA ARG A 347 2.83 -15.36 9.71
C ARG A 347 1.52 -14.80 10.25
N ASN A 348 1.16 -15.24 11.45
CA ASN A 348 0.00 -14.77 12.20
C ASN A 348 0.50 -13.94 13.38
N PHE A 349 0.31 -12.62 13.33
CA PHE A 349 0.80 -11.69 14.33
C PHE A 349 -0.19 -11.55 15.49
N ILE A 350 0.28 -11.75 16.72
CA ILE A 350 -0.52 -11.68 17.94
C ILE A 350 -0.19 -10.40 18.69
N GLY A 351 -1.20 -9.61 19.04
CA GLY A 351 -1.05 -8.36 19.76
C GLY A 351 -2.39 -7.75 20.14
N ARG A 352 -2.36 -6.56 20.75
CA ARG A 352 -3.57 -5.82 21.13
C ARG A 352 -3.89 -4.66 20.19
N GLY A 353 -2.95 -4.27 19.35
CA GLY A 353 -3.14 -3.20 18.37
C GLY A 353 -4.06 -3.61 17.22
N THR A 354 -4.43 -2.61 16.42
CA THR A 354 -5.23 -2.78 15.21
C THR A 354 -4.49 -3.57 14.14
N ASP A 355 -3.16 -3.59 14.19
CA ASP A 355 -2.31 -4.17 13.14
C ASP A 355 -2.01 -5.65 13.40
N ALA A 356 -2.42 -6.18 14.57
CA ALA A 356 -2.32 -7.59 14.86
C ALA A 356 -3.42 -8.37 14.13
N GLY A 357 -3.01 -9.39 13.35
CA GLY A 357 -3.94 -10.35 12.72
C GLY A 357 -4.74 -11.15 13.76
N ILE A 358 -4.16 -11.38 14.94
CA ILE A 358 -4.80 -11.99 16.12
C ILE A 358 -4.83 -10.96 17.24
N ARG A 359 -6.03 -10.42 17.50
CA ARG A 359 -6.23 -9.35 18.48
C ARG A 359 -6.62 -9.88 19.86
N ILE A 360 -5.74 -9.68 20.83
CA ILE A 360 -5.94 -10.04 22.24
C ILE A 360 -6.28 -8.78 23.05
N THR A 361 -7.32 -8.82 23.88
CA THR A 361 -7.83 -7.69 24.67
C THR A 361 -7.06 -7.45 25.97
N ASP A 362 -6.23 -8.41 26.38
CA ASP A 362 -5.38 -8.33 27.57
C ASP A 362 -4.46 -7.11 27.56
N SER A 363 -4.64 -6.24 28.54
CA SER A 363 -3.88 -4.99 28.65
C SER A 363 -2.37 -5.21 28.83
N THR A 364 -1.95 -6.38 29.33
CA THR A 364 -0.55 -6.79 29.48
C THR A 364 0.07 -7.30 28.18
N VAL A 365 -0.75 -7.57 27.16
CA VAL A 365 -0.27 -7.86 25.81
C VAL A 365 0.06 -6.54 25.10
N SER A 366 1.23 -6.50 24.47
CA SER A 366 1.71 -5.35 23.70
C SER A 366 0.69 -4.89 22.67
N ARG A 367 0.61 -3.57 22.48
CA ARG A 367 -0.14 -2.97 21.36
C ARG A 367 0.55 -3.23 20.02
N GLU A 368 1.88 -3.32 20.05
CA GLU A 368 2.69 -3.81 18.93
C GLU A 368 2.60 -5.35 18.82
N CYS A 369 3.25 -5.94 17.82
CA CYS A 369 3.33 -7.39 17.69
C CYS A 369 4.02 -8.04 18.91
N HIS A 370 3.26 -8.76 19.76
CA HIS A 370 3.77 -9.46 20.95
C HIS A 370 4.40 -10.81 20.61
N GLY A 371 3.75 -11.60 19.77
CA GLY A 371 4.21 -12.93 19.36
C GLY A 371 3.76 -13.24 17.94
N ILE A 372 4.40 -14.20 17.30
CA ILE A 372 4.08 -14.61 15.93
C ILE A 372 3.93 -16.13 15.91
N VAL A 373 2.85 -16.62 15.30
CA VAL A 373 2.70 -18.03 14.93
C VAL A 373 2.84 -18.15 13.41
N SER A 374 3.87 -18.84 12.96
CA SER A 374 4.15 -19.06 11.54
C SER A 374 3.79 -20.48 11.14
N HIS A 375 3.07 -20.65 10.04
CA HIS A 375 2.84 -21.95 9.42
C HIS A 375 3.80 -22.16 8.25
N ASP A 376 4.57 -23.25 8.29
CA ASP A 376 5.38 -23.74 7.17
C ASP A 376 4.57 -24.80 6.40
N PRO A 377 4.02 -24.47 5.21
CA PRO A 377 3.20 -25.40 4.43
C PRO A 377 4.02 -26.50 3.75
N VAL A 378 5.35 -26.44 3.74
CA VAL A 378 6.22 -27.47 3.17
C VAL A 378 6.44 -28.58 4.17
N ASN A 379 6.82 -28.20 5.40
CA ASN A 379 7.08 -29.15 6.48
C ASN A 379 5.82 -29.44 7.33
N ASN A 380 4.72 -28.74 7.06
CA ASN A 380 3.46 -28.82 7.80
C ASN A 380 3.67 -28.65 9.32
N SER A 381 4.55 -27.70 9.65
CA SER A 381 4.93 -27.39 11.01
C SER A 381 4.54 -25.97 11.36
N PHE A 382 4.28 -25.76 12.64
CA PHE A 382 3.89 -24.48 13.19
C PHE A 382 4.98 -24.01 14.12
N HIS A 383 5.33 -22.73 14.04
CA HIS A 383 6.44 -22.17 14.79
C HIS A 383 5.99 -20.93 15.54
N LEU A 384 6.23 -20.91 16.85
CA LEU A 384 6.03 -19.76 17.71
C LEU A 384 7.35 -18.99 17.84
N SER A 385 7.30 -17.69 17.61
CA SER A 385 8.46 -16.80 17.82
C SER A 385 8.07 -15.51 18.54
N LEU A 386 9.08 -14.81 19.02
CA LEU A 386 8.92 -13.46 19.53
C LEU A 386 8.42 -12.51 18.44
N GLY A 387 7.58 -11.56 18.86
CA GLY A 387 7.22 -10.41 18.04
C GLY A 387 8.25 -9.29 18.17
N GLN A 388 7.85 -8.10 17.72
CA GLN A 388 8.69 -6.88 17.77
C GLN A 388 8.62 -6.18 19.14
N SER A 389 7.67 -6.56 20.00
CA SER A 389 7.51 -5.96 21.31
C SER A 389 8.59 -6.41 22.30
N ARG A 390 8.72 -5.64 23.39
CA ARG A 390 9.53 -6.03 24.57
C ARG A 390 8.87 -7.10 25.45
N GLY A 391 7.64 -7.52 25.13
CA GLY A 391 6.90 -8.54 25.87
C GLY A 391 7.49 -9.94 25.66
N MET A 392 7.57 -10.73 26.74
CA MET A 392 8.06 -12.10 26.66
C MET A 392 6.93 -13.07 26.31
N VAL A 393 7.23 -14.00 25.42
CA VAL A 393 6.40 -15.16 25.13
C VAL A 393 6.94 -16.36 25.91
N PHE A 394 6.08 -17.08 26.62
CA PHE A 394 6.45 -18.26 27.38
C PHE A 394 5.82 -19.51 26.76
N TYR A 395 6.65 -20.51 26.45
CA TYR A 395 6.22 -21.81 25.94
C TYR A 395 6.76 -22.90 26.86
N LYS A 396 5.88 -23.76 27.39
CA LYS A 396 6.24 -24.79 28.40
C LYS A 396 7.06 -24.21 29.55
N GLU A 397 6.58 -23.10 30.11
CA GLU A 397 7.19 -22.34 31.23
C GLU A 397 8.58 -21.74 30.95
N LYS A 398 9.08 -21.81 29.72
CA LYS A 398 10.36 -21.22 29.32
C LYS A 398 10.14 -20.01 28.40
N ALA A 399 10.95 -18.98 28.57
CA ALA A 399 10.93 -17.84 27.67
C ALA A 399 11.39 -18.29 26.27
N VAL A 400 10.58 -17.95 25.27
CA VAL A 400 10.91 -18.15 23.86
C VAL A 400 11.95 -17.09 23.48
N LEU A 401 13.20 -17.49 23.26
CA LEU A 401 14.27 -16.60 22.83
C LEU A 401 14.47 -16.59 21.31
N THR A 402 14.09 -17.71 20.68
CA THR A 402 14.13 -17.95 19.23
C THR A 402 12.86 -18.67 18.81
N SER A 403 12.70 -18.97 17.52
CA SER A 403 11.58 -19.78 17.03
C SER A 403 11.55 -21.16 17.71
N VAL A 404 10.37 -21.61 18.12
CA VAL A 404 10.10 -22.96 18.66
C VAL A 404 8.95 -23.61 17.90
N GLU A 405 9.04 -24.92 17.65
CA GLU A 405 7.97 -25.66 16.97
C GLU A 405 6.81 -25.96 17.93
N LEU A 406 5.57 -25.74 17.48
CA LEU A 406 4.34 -26.03 18.20
C LEU A 406 3.81 -27.42 17.83
N SER A 407 3.59 -28.25 18.83
CA SER A 407 2.87 -29.53 18.71
C SER A 407 1.37 -29.34 18.96
N PRO A 408 0.50 -30.22 18.41
CA PRO A 408 -0.93 -30.15 18.65
C PRO A 408 -1.26 -30.08 20.15
N TYR A 409 -2.15 -29.15 20.52
CA TYR A 409 -2.59 -28.90 21.89
C TYR A 409 -1.52 -28.36 22.85
N ASP A 410 -0.38 -27.90 22.34
CA ASP A 410 0.52 -27.11 23.16
C ASP A 410 -0.11 -25.79 23.59
N THR A 411 0.31 -25.29 24.74
CA THR A 411 -0.06 -23.97 25.25
C THR A 411 1.14 -23.04 25.32
N PHE A 412 0.89 -21.76 25.10
CA PHE A 412 1.86 -20.70 25.33
C PHE A 412 1.19 -19.46 25.92
N ARG A 413 1.97 -18.65 26.62
CA ARG A 413 1.49 -17.49 27.37
C ARG A 413 2.13 -16.19 26.89
N LEU A 414 1.30 -15.16 26.76
CA LEU A 414 1.64 -13.79 26.42
C LEU A 414 0.98 -12.89 27.47
N GLY A 415 1.75 -12.15 28.27
CA GLY A 415 1.16 -11.40 29.38
C GLY A 415 0.37 -12.33 30.33
N ASN A 416 -0.92 -12.04 30.54
CA ASN A 416 -1.85 -12.85 31.34
C ASN A 416 -2.74 -13.77 30.49
N THR A 417 -2.49 -13.86 29.18
CA THR A 417 -3.28 -14.67 28.24
C THR A 417 -2.56 -15.97 27.92
N THR A 418 -3.25 -17.09 28.10
CA THR A 418 -2.78 -18.42 27.69
C THR A 418 -3.56 -18.90 26.47
N LEU A 419 -2.85 -19.24 25.40
CA LEU A 419 -3.41 -19.71 24.13
C LEU A 419 -3.08 -21.19 23.93
N LEU A 420 -4.09 -21.99 23.61
CA LEU A 420 -4.00 -23.38 23.20
C LEU A 420 -3.95 -23.47 21.68
N PHE A 421 -2.96 -24.17 21.14
CA PHE A 421 -2.83 -24.38 19.70
C PHE A 421 -3.60 -25.62 19.23
N VAL A 422 -4.47 -25.45 18.24
CA VAL A 422 -5.26 -26.51 17.62
C VAL A 422 -4.99 -26.53 16.11
N PRO A 423 -4.09 -27.40 15.61
CA PRO A 423 -3.83 -27.50 14.18
C PRO A 423 -5.03 -28.10 13.44
N LEU A 424 -5.39 -27.50 12.30
CA LEU A 424 -6.26 -28.15 11.31
C LEU A 424 -5.40 -28.90 10.29
N CYS A 425 -4.44 -28.18 9.71
CA CYS A 425 -3.42 -28.74 8.85
C CYS A 425 -2.40 -29.51 9.70
N GLY A 426 -2.18 -30.77 9.35
CA GLY A 426 -1.36 -31.70 10.12
C GLY A 426 -1.18 -33.00 9.35
N GLN A 427 -0.69 -34.05 10.00
CA GLN A 427 -0.51 -35.35 9.33
C GLN A 427 -1.82 -35.94 8.77
N LYS A 428 -2.97 -35.52 9.31
CA LYS A 428 -4.29 -36.11 9.02
C LYS A 428 -5.13 -35.33 8.01
N PHE A 429 -4.76 -34.09 7.72
CA PHE A 429 -5.55 -33.20 6.85
C PHE A 429 -4.66 -32.09 6.31
N GLN A 430 -4.79 -31.80 5.03
CA GLN A 430 -4.26 -30.58 4.40
C GLN A 430 -5.24 -30.10 3.33
N TRP A 431 -5.34 -28.79 3.12
CA TRP A 431 -6.21 -28.22 2.08
C TRP A 431 -5.90 -28.70 0.66
N LYS A 432 -4.68 -29.17 0.41
CA LYS A 432 -4.27 -29.77 -0.87
C LYS A 432 -5.02 -31.08 -1.20
N GLU A 433 -5.65 -31.72 -0.22
CA GLU A 433 -6.39 -32.97 -0.41
C GLU A 433 -7.85 -32.76 -0.86
N LEU A 434 -8.35 -31.52 -0.87
CA LEU A 434 -9.74 -31.18 -1.21
C LEU A 434 -9.92 -30.62 -2.63
N THR A 435 -8.84 -30.50 -3.40
CA THR A 435 -8.87 -30.13 -4.82
C THR A 435 -8.80 -31.41 -5.68
N SER A 436 -9.87 -32.20 -5.67
CA SER A 436 -10.10 -33.32 -6.59
C SER A 436 -11.48 -33.24 -7.20
#